data_AF-A0AAX1PGR0-F1
#
_entry.id   AF-A0AAX1PGR0-F1
#
_cell.length_a   1.000
_cell.length_b   1.000
_cell.length_c   1.000
_cell.angle_alpha   90.00
_cell.angle_beta   90.00
_cell.angle_gamma   90.00
#
_symmetry.space_group_name_H-M   'P 1'
#
loop_
_entity.id
_entity.type
_entity.pdbx_description
1 polymer ?
#
loop_
_entity_poly.entity_id
_entity_poly.type
_entity_poly.pdbx_seq_one_letter_code
_entity_poly.pdbx_strand_id
1 'polypeptide(L)'
;MIYFAWAADSQTETFYGPLNPRTGKRSRVGVLSAFSSRKARSAFIEQSQGAAAVVTRPYARQMKAGLEDRAFNELVAVLVGGER
;
A
#
# COMPACT_ATOMS: atom_id res chain seq x y z
N MET A 1 -1.00 12.30 -10.30
CA MET A 1 -0.06 11.18 -10.03
C MET A 1 -0.30 10.72 -8.60
N ILE A 2 -0.34 9.42 -8.31
CA ILE A 2 -0.58 8.92 -6.94
C ILE A 2 0.76 8.57 -6.28
N TYR A 3 0.92 9.00 -5.04
CA TYR A 3 2.10 8.76 -4.23
C TYR A 3 1.78 7.73 -3.15
N PHE A 4 2.70 6.80 -2.88
CA PHE A 4 2.44 5.69 -1.96
C PHE A 4 3.41 5.71 -0.79
N ALA A 5 2.91 5.30 0.38
CA ALA A 5 3.70 4.95 1.55
C ALA A 5 3.27 3.59 2.07
N TRP A 6 4.20 2.86 2.67
CA TRP A 6 3.94 1.55 3.25
C TRP A 6 4.49 1.48 4.67
N ALA A 7 3.62 1.06 5.60
CA ALA A 7 4.00 0.71 6.95
C ALA A 7 3.91 -0.82 7.12
N ALA A 8 5.05 -1.46 7.34
CA ALA A 8 5.09 -2.88 7.63
C ALA A 8 4.65 -3.12 9.08
N ASP A 9 3.86 -4.17 9.30
CA ASP A 9 3.34 -4.51 10.63
C ASP A 9 4.38 -5.21 11.51
N SER A 10 5.38 -5.84 10.88
CA SER A 10 6.48 -6.54 11.53
C SER A 10 7.73 -6.51 10.63
N GLN A 11 8.90 -6.73 11.23
CA GLN A 11 10.15 -6.95 10.50
C GLN A 11 10.14 -8.27 9.72
N THR A 12 9.29 -9.23 10.12
CA THR A 12 9.14 -10.50 9.40
C THR A 12 8.05 -10.38 8.32
N GLU A 13 8.39 -10.77 7.10
CA GLU A 13 7.42 -10.82 6.01
C GLU A 13 6.32 -11.84 6.31
N THR A 14 5.16 -11.32 6.68
CA THR A 14 3.96 -12.10 6.92
C THR A 14 2.98 -11.87 5.77
N PHE A 15 2.27 -12.92 5.37
CA PHE A 15 1.26 -12.85 4.30
C PHE A 15 -0.14 -13.07 4.85
N TYR A 16 -1.14 -12.40 4.27
CA TYR A 16 -2.54 -12.51 4.68
C TYR A 16 -3.48 -12.63 3.49
N GLY A 17 -4.69 -13.07 3.81
CA GLY A 17 -5.79 -13.22 2.85
C GLY A 17 -5.64 -14.46 1.95
N PRO A 18 -6.62 -14.67 1.07
CA PRO A 18 -6.60 -15.77 0.10
C PRO A 18 -5.48 -15.59 -0.92
N LEU A 19 -5.09 -16.69 -1.55
CA LEU A 19 -4.21 -16.66 -2.73
C LEU A 19 -4.93 -15.97 -3.88
N ASN A 20 -4.21 -15.10 -4.58
CA ASN A 20 -4.66 -14.59 -5.86
C ASN A 20 -4.78 -15.77 -6.85
N PRO A 21 -5.97 -16.05 -7.43
CA PRO A 21 -6.19 -17.23 -8.25
C PRO A 21 -5.41 -17.21 -9.57
N ARG A 22 -5.04 -16.03 -10.07
CA ARG A 22 -4.31 -15.87 -11.33
C ARG A 22 -2.79 -15.99 -11.17
N THR A 23 -2.25 -15.55 -10.04
CA THR A 23 -0.80 -15.41 -9.82
C THR A 23 -0.24 -16.30 -8.71
N GLY A 24 -1.11 -16.91 -7.89
CA GLY A 24 -0.70 -17.72 -6.74
C GLY A 24 -0.01 -16.94 -5.62
N LYS A 25 -0.06 -15.59 -5.64
CA LYS A 25 0.59 -14.74 -4.64
C LYS A 25 -0.38 -14.31 -3.54
N ARG A 26 0.14 -14.01 -2.34
CA ARG A 26 -0.61 -13.42 -1.23
C ARG A 26 -0.20 -11.97 -1.00
N SER A 27 -1.08 -11.21 -0.35
CA SER A 27 -0.75 -9.86 0.10
C SER A 27 0.11 -9.92 1.36
N ARG A 28 1.04 -8.97 1.51
CA ARG A 28 1.87 -8.79 2.71
C ARG A 28 1.10 -8.03 3.79
N VAL A 29 1.29 -8.43 5.04
CA VAL A 29 0.74 -7.74 6.21
C VAL A 29 1.39 -6.35 6.32
N GLY A 30 0.56 -5.34 6.49
CA GLY A 30 0.96 -3.94 6.57
C GLY A 30 -0.07 -3.00 5.94
N VAL A 31 0.12 -1.71 6.21
CA VAL A 31 -0.77 -0.64 5.82
C VAL A 31 -0.21 0.05 4.58
N LEU A 32 -1.02 0.08 3.52
CA LEU A 32 -0.75 0.87 2.32
C LEU A 32 -1.50 2.19 2.44
N SER A 33 -0.78 3.30 2.36
CA SER A 33 -1.35 4.64 2.25
C SER A 33 -1.10 5.19 0.86
N ALA A 34 -2.08 5.89 0.30
CA ALA A 34 -2.00 6.50 -1.02
C ALA A 34 -2.42 7.97 -0.94
N PHE A 35 -1.73 8.82 -1.69
CA PHE A 35 -1.84 10.28 -1.57
C PHE A 35 -1.98 10.91 -2.94
N SER A 36 -2.81 11.94 -3.03
CA SER A 36 -2.96 12.76 -4.24
C SER A 36 -1.75 13.69 -4.48
N SER A 37 -0.98 14.00 -3.43
CA SER A 37 0.17 14.92 -3.49
C SER A 37 1.44 14.36 -2.84
N ARG A 38 2.60 14.74 -3.40
CA ARG A 38 3.91 14.38 -2.85
C ARG A 38 4.09 14.95 -1.44
N LYS A 39 3.60 16.17 -1.21
CA LYS A 39 3.68 16.89 0.06
C LYS A 39 2.91 16.16 1.17
N ALA A 40 1.67 15.73 0.90
CA ALA A 40 0.87 14.96 1.87
C ALA A 40 1.56 13.65 2.26
N ARG A 41 2.07 12.89 1.28
CA ARG A 41 2.83 11.67 1.57
C ARG A 41 4.07 11.94 2.43
N SER A 42 4.85 12.97 2.10
CA SER A 42 6.06 13.31 2.88
C SER A 42 5.72 13.69 4.32
N ALA A 43 4.69 14.53 4.53
CA ALA A 43 4.22 14.88 5.87
C ALA A 43 3.75 13.66 6.67
N PHE A 44 3.03 12.73 6.03
CA PHE A 44 2.63 11.47 6.65
C PHE A 44 3.83 10.62 7.09
N ILE A 45 4.87 10.53 6.26
CA ILE A 45 6.08 9.75 6.57
C ILE A 45 6.84 10.37 7.75
N GLU A 46 6.97 11.70 7.78
CA GLU A 46 7.57 12.43 8.91
C GLU A 46 6.79 12.20 10.20
N GLN A 47 5.46 12.24 10.14
CA GLN A 47 4.58 11.95 11.28
C GLN A 47 4.65 10.48 11.72
N SER A 48 4.93 9.56 10.80
CA SER A 48 5.04 8.13 11.09
C SER A 48 6.33 7.75 11.83
N GLN A 49 7.24 8.70 12.10
CA GLN A 49 8.48 8.48 12.85
C GLN A 49 9.31 7.27 12.35
N GLY A 50 9.32 7.03 11.04
CA GLY A 50 10.05 5.92 10.42
C GLY A 50 9.28 4.60 10.32
N ALA A 51 8.03 4.52 10.83
CA ALA A 51 7.18 3.35 10.66
C ALA A 51 6.70 3.15 9.21
N ALA A 52 6.64 4.23 8.42
CA ALA A 52 6.22 4.19 7.02
C ALA A 52 7.35 4.65 6.08
N ALA A 53 7.49 3.97 4.94
CA ALA A 53 8.49 4.28 3.92
C ALA A 53 7.85 4.63 2.56
N VAL A 54 8.53 5.45 1.76
CA VAL A 54 8.13 5.74 0.38
C VAL A 54 8.24 4.46 -0.44
N VAL A 55 7.18 4.15 -1.21
CA VAL A 55 7.20 3.03 -2.15
C VAL A 55 6.72 3.46 -3.52
N THR A 56 7.16 2.74 -4.55
CA THR A 56 6.68 2.94 -5.93
C THR A 56 5.35 2.24 -6.14
N ARG A 57 4.58 2.65 -7.16
CA ARG A 57 3.32 1.96 -7.51
C ARG A 57 3.51 0.47 -7.82
N PRO A 58 4.54 0.04 -8.59
CA PRO A 58 4.80 -1.38 -8.79
C PRO A 58 5.09 -2.13 -7.48
N TYR A 59 5.76 -1.50 -6.52
CA TYR A 59 6.04 -2.11 -5.23
C TYR A 59 4.78 -2.19 -4.35
N ALA A 60 3.96 -1.12 -4.31
CA ALA A 60 2.64 -1.14 -3.67
C ALA A 60 1.75 -2.28 -4.20
N ARG A 61 1.76 -2.49 -5.52
CA ARG A 61 1.03 -3.59 -6.16
C ARG A 61 1.51 -4.97 -5.71
N GLN A 62 2.83 -5.14 -5.56
CA GLN A 62 3.43 -6.38 -5.07
C GLN A 62 3.09 -6.64 -3.60
N MET A 63 3.04 -5.61 -2.76
CA MET A 63 2.65 -5.78 -1.36
C MET A 63 1.18 -6.17 -1.22
N LYS A 64 0.32 -5.77 -2.16
CA LYS A 64 -1.06 -6.25 -2.26
C LYS A 64 -1.24 -7.29 -3.38
N ALA A 65 -0.27 -8.17 -3.59
CA ALA A 65 -0.28 -9.17 -4.67
C ALA A 65 -1.46 -10.16 -4.59
N GLY A 66 -2.09 -10.32 -3.41
CA GLY A 66 -3.32 -11.10 -3.27
C GLY A 66 -4.52 -10.49 -4.00
N LEU A 67 -4.52 -9.18 -4.23
CA LEU A 67 -5.59 -8.50 -4.97
C LEU A 67 -5.43 -8.68 -6.48
N GLU A 68 -6.53 -8.70 -7.22
CA GLU A 68 -6.51 -8.47 -8.68
C GLU A 68 -6.29 -6.98 -9.00
N ASP A 69 -5.94 -6.66 -10.25
CA ASP A 69 -5.60 -5.28 -10.64
C ASP A 69 -6.77 -4.31 -10.45
N ARG A 70 -8.00 -4.75 -10.72
CA ARG A 70 -9.21 -3.97 -10.48
C ARG A 70 -9.38 -3.65 -8.99
N ALA A 71 -9.31 -4.67 -8.13
CA ALA A 71 -9.45 -4.52 -6.68
C ALA A 71 -8.34 -3.63 -6.09
N PHE A 72 -7.11 -3.72 -6.61
CA PHE A 72 -6.04 -2.82 -6.22
C PHE A 72 -6.33 -1.37 -6.60
N ASN A 73 -6.83 -1.10 -7.81
CA ASN A 73 -7.17 0.26 -8.23
C ASN A 73 -8.35 0.83 -7.43
N GLU A 74 -9.36 0.02 -7.11
CA GLU A 74 -10.48 0.41 -6.24
C GLU A 74 -9.99 0.77 -4.83
N LEU A 75 -9.10 -0.04 -4.23
CA LEU A 75 -8.44 0.28 -2.97
C LEU A 75 -7.71 1.62 -3.03
N VAL A 76 -6.94 1.87 -4.09
CA VAL A 76 -6.21 3.14 -4.25
C VAL A 76 -7.17 4.33 -4.37
N ALA A 77 -8.30 4.17 -5.09
CA ALA A 77 -9.30 5.21 -5.19
C ALA A 77 -9.92 5.57 -3.84
N VAL A 78 -10.22 4.56 -3.01
CA VAL A 78 -10.72 4.77 -1.64
C VAL A 78 -9.69 5.47 -0.76
N LEU A 79 -8.43 5.04 -0.81
CA LEU A 79 -7.36 5.63 0.00
C LEU A 79 -7.10 7.10 -0.33
N VAL A 80 -7.17 7.47 -1.62
CA VAL A 80 -6.99 8.86 -2.07
C VAL A 80 -8.24 9.71 -1.80
N GLY A 81 -9.43 9.11 -1.93
CA GLY A 81 -10.70 9.81 -1.68
C GLY A 81 -11.04 9.99 -0.19
N GLY A 82 -10.40 9.22 0.69
CA GLY A 82 -10.54 9.30 2.14
C GLY A 82 -9.64 10.33 2.82
N GLU A 83 -8.74 11.02 2.10
CA GLU A 83 -7.96 12.16 2.61
C GLU A 83 -8.85 13.42 2.77
N ARG A 84 -9.88 13.37 3.61
CA ARG A 84 -10.78 14.49 3.89
C ARG A 84 -10.77 14.90 5.35
#